data_AF-A0A352MHX4-F1
#
_entry.id   AF-A0A352MHX4-F1
#
_cell.length_a   1.000
_cell.length_b   1.000
_cell.length_c   1.000
_cell.angle_alpha   90.00
_cell.angle_beta   90.00
_cell.angle_gamma   90.00
#
_symmetry.space_group_name_H-M   'P 1'
#
loop_
_entity.id
_entity.type
_entity.pdbx_description
1 polymer ?
#
loop_
_entity_poly.entity_id
_entity_poly.type
_entity_poly.pdbx_seq_one_letter_code
_entity_poly.pdbx_strand_id
1 'polypeptide(L)'
;MEPIIIEGTPKTPTIKFDSSKGEFEIKGRSIPENSVEFYKPLVDWLDLYKESPLNKTVVNIRLEYFNTSSSKCILDVFKKLEAIHKAKNDVEVNWYYEEDDEDMLEAGEDYESIIRVPFKMIEIVE
;
A
#
# COMPACT_ATOMS: atom_id res chain seq x y z
N MET A 1 13.35 -12.01 -7.03
CA MET A 1 13.59 -10.58 -6.83
C MET A 1 13.99 -10.37 -5.37
N GLU A 2 14.87 -9.42 -5.05
CA GLU A 2 15.17 -9.13 -3.63
C GLU A 2 14.02 -8.36 -2.98
N PRO A 3 13.71 -8.61 -1.69
CA PRO A 3 12.69 -7.88 -0.98
C PRO A 3 13.08 -6.39 -0.86
N ILE A 4 12.09 -5.50 -0.95
CA ILE A 4 12.28 -4.09 -0.62
C ILE A 4 11.88 -3.87 0.84
N ILE A 5 12.82 -3.33 1.61
CA ILE A 5 12.65 -3.02 3.03
C ILE A 5 13.11 -1.59 3.25
N ILE A 6 12.16 -0.71 3.57
CA ILE A 6 12.40 0.67 3.98
C ILE A 6 11.92 0.77 5.42
N GLU A 7 12.84 1.04 6.34
CA GLU A 7 12.48 1.24 7.74
C GLU A 7 11.81 2.61 7.94
N GLY A 8 10.70 2.60 8.67
CA GLY A 8 9.93 3.81 8.93
C GLY A 8 10.66 4.77 9.88
N THR A 9 10.21 6.01 9.86
CA THR A 9 10.62 7.06 10.79
C THR A 9 9.37 7.72 11.38
N PRO A 10 9.47 8.68 12.30
CA PRO A 10 8.30 9.43 12.75
C PRO A 10 7.54 10.18 11.63
N LYS A 11 8.13 10.31 10.44
CA LYS A 11 7.54 11.00 9.28
C LYS A 11 7.35 10.12 8.04
N THR A 12 7.88 8.91 8.01
CA THR A 12 7.87 8.05 6.82
C THR A 12 7.43 6.64 7.19
N PRO A 13 6.61 5.98 6.35
CA PRO A 13 6.11 4.67 6.70
C PRO A 13 7.23 3.64 6.56
N THR A 14 7.08 2.55 7.28
CA THR A 14 7.82 1.32 6.98
C THR A 14 7.20 0.68 5.74
N ILE A 15 8.02 0.27 4.77
CA ILE A 15 7.60 -0.49 3.58
C ILE A 15 8.34 -1.82 3.57
N LYS A 16 7.61 -2.94 3.54
CA LYS A 16 8.17 -4.30 3.51
C LYS A 16 7.46 -5.15 2.49
N PHE A 17 8.06 -5.32 1.31
CA PHE A 17 7.51 -6.18 0.26
C PHE A 17 8.45 -7.35 0.00
N ASP A 18 8.00 -8.56 0.32
CA ASP A 18 8.75 -9.80 0.16
C ASP A 18 8.14 -10.70 -0.93
N SER A 19 8.79 -10.72 -2.10
CA SER A 19 8.37 -11.53 -3.25
C SER A 19 8.47 -13.05 -3.04
N SER A 20 8.96 -13.52 -1.88
CA SER A 20 8.93 -14.95 -1.53
C SER A 20 7.70 -15.36 -0.74
N LYS A 21 7.01 -14.40 -0.10
CA LYS A 21 5.84 -14.65 0.76
C LYS A 21 4.53 -14.17 0.16
N GLY A 22 4.58 -13.19 -0.75
CA GLY A 22 3.38 -12.59 -1.33
C GLY A 22 2.63 -11.72 -0.33
N GLU A 23 3.27 -11.38 0.79
CA GLU A 23 2.74 -10.51 1.84
C GLU A 23 3.55 -9.23 1.88
N PHE A 24 2.84 -8.13 1.73
CA PHE A 24 3.34 -6.79 1.53
C PHE A 24 2.75 -5.88 2.61
N GLU A 25 3.54 -4.96 3.16
CA GLU A 25 3.12 -4.07 4.24
C GLU A 25 3.59 -2.62 4.01
N ILE A 26 2.70 -1.66 4.25
CA ILE A 26 3.00 -0.23 4.42
C ILE A 26 2.40 0.19 5.77
N LYS A 27 3.22 0.67 6.70
CA LYS A 27 2.74 1.04 8.05
C LYS A 27 3.37 2.27 8.67
N GLY A 28 2.64 2.93 9.57
CA GLY A 28 3.08 4.13 10.30
C GLY A 28 2.62 5.43 9.64
N ARG A 29 3.42 6.50 9.74
CA ARG A 29 3.05 7.82 9.21
C ARG A 29 3.66 8.10 7.85
N SER A 30 2.88 8.67 6.93
CA SER A 30 3.35 9.08 5.60
C SER A 30 3.26 10.59 5.40
N ILE A 31 4.27 11.28 5.94
CA ILE A 31 4.49 12.73 5.79
C ILE A 31 5.94 13.06 5.40
N PRO A 32 6.53 12.38 4.39
CA PRO A 32 7.86 12.71 3.90
C PRO A 32 7.91 14.15 3.37
N GLU A 33 9.09 14.78 3.45
CA GLU A 33 9.33 16.09 2.80
C GLU A 33 9.16 16.00 1.29
N ASN A 34 9.54 14.87 0.68
CA ASN A 34 9.35 14.58 -0.73
C ASN A 34 8.72 13.20 -0.94
N SER A 35 7.38 13.15 -1.02
CA SER A 35 6.66 11.87 -1.18
C SER A 35 6.99 11.15 -2.47
N VAL A 36 7.19 11.89 -3.57
CA VAL A 36 7.48 11.29 -4.87
C VAL A 36 8.82 10.55 -4.83
N GLU A 37 9.85 11.18 -4.28
CA GLU A 37 11.15 10.53 -4.13
C GLU A 37 11.08 9.33 -3.18
N PHE A 38 10.33 9.45 -2.08
CA PHE A 38 10.19 8.39 -1.09
C PHE A 38 9.50 7.14 -1.65
N TYR A 39 8.41 7.29 -2.41
CA TYR A 39 7.65 6.16 -2.95
C TYR A 39 8.21 5.61 -4.27
N LYS A 40 9.09 6.35 -4.95
CA LYS A 40 9.66 5.93 -6.24
C LYS A 40 10.28 4.52 -6.20
N PRO A 41 11.12 4.14 -5.21
CA PRO A 41 11.68 2.80 -5.14
C PRO A 41 10.60 1.70 -5.08
N LEU A 42 9.49 1.94 -4.38
CA LEU A 42 8.39 0.99 -4.29
C LEU A 42 7.64 0.86 -5.63
N VAL A 43 7.38 1.99 -6.29
CA VAL A 43 6.73 2.00 -7.61
C VAL A 43 7.59 1.28 -8.64
N ASP A 44 8.89 1.57 -8.68
CA ASP A 44 9.85 0.92 -9.57
C ASP A 44 9.96 -0.60 -9.26
N TRP A 45 9.92 -0.98 -7.98
CA TRP A 45 9.90 -2.39 -7.57
C TRP A 45 8.64 -3.11 -8.05
N LEU A 46 7.46 -2.49 -7.93
CA LEU A 46 6.20 -3.05 -8.42
C LEU A 46 6.15 -3.17 -9.95
N ASP A 47 6.80 -2.26 -10.67
CA ASP A 47 6.96 -2.35 -12.12
C ASP A 47 7.79 -3.56 -12.56
N LEU A 48 8.70 -4.05 -11.72
CA LEU A 48 9.43 -5.29 -11.97
C LEU A 48 8.64 -6.51 -11.50
N TYR A 49 7.99 -6.42 -10.34
CA TYR A 49 7.20 -7.51 -9.75
C TYR A 49 6.06 -7.97 -10.68
N LYS A 50 5.42 -7.05 -11.39
CA LYS A 50 4.29 -7.36 -12.28
C LYS A 50 4.62 -8.32 -13.43
N GLU A 51 5.90 -8.47 -13.79
CA GLU A 51 6.34 -9.37 -14.86
C GLU A 51 6.29 -10.84 -14.44
N SER A 52 6.42 -11.12 -13.13
CA SER A 52 6.31 -12.46 -12.55
C SER A 52 5.81 -12.39 -11.11
N PRO A 53 4.54 -12.01 -10.90
CA PRO A 53 3.96 -11.92 -9.57
C PRO A 53 3.79 -13.32 -8.97
N LEU A 54 3.65 -13.38 -7.65
CA LEU A 54 3.26 -14.62 -6.99
C LEU A 54 1.78 -14.93 -7.25
N ASN A 55 1.42 -16.19 -7.04
CA ASN A 55 0.05 -16.67 -7.21
C ASN A 55 -0.97 -15.84 -6.42
N LYS A 56 -0.57 -15.32 -5.26
CA LYS A 56 -1.36 -14.41 -4.42
C LYS A 56 -0.49 -13.29 -3.86
N THR A 57 -0.99 -12.07 -3.94
CA THR A 57 -0.40 -10.86 -3.38
C THR A 57 -1.36 -10.24 -2.36
N VAL A 58 -0.96 -10.18 -1.10
CA VAL A 58 -1.72 -9.54 -0.03
C VAL A 58 -0.99 -8.30 0.42
N VAL A 59 -1.64 -7.14 0.31
CA VAL A 59 -1.07 -5.84 0.65
C VAL A 59 -1.77 -5.28 1.87
N ASN A 60 -1.04 -5.12 2.97
CA ASN A 60 -1.55 -4.61 4.22
C ASN A 60 -1.15 -3.13 4.38
N ILE A 61 -2.15 -2.26 4.52
CA ILE A 61 -1.96 -0.82 4.71
C ILE A 61 -2.41 -0.47 6.13
N ARG A 62 -1.46 -0.03 6.96
CA ARG A 62 -1.65 0.29 8.38
C ARG A 62 -1.11 1.69 8.67
N LEU A 63 -1.72 2.69 8.05
CA LEU A 63 -1.27 4.07 8.17
C LEU A 63 -1.97 4.75 9.35
N GLU A 64 -1.21 5.50 10.14
CA GLU A 64 -1.74 6.32 11.24
C GLU A 64 -2.15 7.71 10.76
N TYR A 65 -1.45 8.21 9.74
CA TYR A 65 -1.67 9.53 9.16
C TYR A 65 -0.90 9.65 7.85
N PHE A 66 -1.45 10.31 6.85
CA PHE A 66 -0.73 10.65 5.64
C PHE A 66 -1.17 12.01 5.08
N ASN A 67 -0.23 12.75 4.48
CA ASN A 67 -0.56 14.05 3.88
C ASN A 67 -1.07 13.93 2.43
N THR A 68 -1.58 15.03 1.88
CA THR A 68 -2.08 15.11 0.50
C THR A 68 -1.05 14.76 -0.57
N SER A 69 0.24 14.93 -0.28
CA SER A 69 1.30 14.52 -1.22
C SER A 69 1.48 13.00 -1.23
N SER A 70 1.45 12.37 -0.06
CA SER A 70 1.50 10.92 0.09
C SER A 70 0.26 10.24 -0.46
N SER A 71 -0.92 10.85 -0.32
CA SER A 71 -2.16 10.27 -0.83
C SER A 71 -2.12 9.99 -2.34
N LYS A 72 -1.50 10.89 -3.11
CA LYS A 72 -1.26 10.72 -4.55
C LYS A 72 -0.29 9.57 -4.83
N CYS A 73 0.79 9.46 -4.08
CA CYS A 73 1.78 8.38 -4.25
C CYS A 73 1.20 7.01 -3.87
N ILE A 74 0.39 6.93 -2.82
CA ILE A 74 -0.32 5.71 -2.41
C ILE A 74 -1.31 5.29 -3.51
N LEU A 75 -2.04 6.23 -4.11
CA LEU A 75 -2.89 5.94 -5.27
C LEU A 75 -2.09 5.36 -6.44
N ASP A 76 -0.90 5.88 -6.71
CA ASP A 76 -0.03 5.36 -7.77
C ASP A 76 0.43 3.93 -7.46
N VAL A 77 0.76 3.61 -6.20
CA VAL A 77 1.03 2.24 -5.75
C VAL A 77 -0.17 1.33 -5.99
N PHE A 78 -1.39 1.76 -5.61
CA PHE A 78 -2.61 0.97 -5.84
C PHE A 78 -2.90 0.75 -7.33
N LYS A 79 -2.65 1.74 -8.20
CA LYS A 79 -2.77 1.57 -9.66
C LYS A 79 -1.81 0.52 -10.21
N LYS A 80 -0.60 0.39 -9.65
CA LYS A 80 0.32 -0.70 -10.03
C LYS A 80 -0.22 -2.07 -9.62
N LEU A 81 -0.77 -2.18 -8.41
CA LEU A 81 -1.41 -3.40 -7.92
C LEU A 81 -2.66 -3.76 -8.76
N GLU A 82 -3.45 -2.76 -9.15
CA GLU A 82 -4.59 -2.93 -10.04
C GLU A 82 -4.19 -3.48 -11.42
N ALA A 83 -3.06 -3.02 -11.97
CA ALA A 83 -2.55 -3.55 -13.23
C ALA A 83 -2.17 -5.04 -13.10
N ILE A 84 -1.56 -5.45 -11.98
CA ILE A 84 -1.24 -6.85 -11.69
C ILE A 84 -2.51 -7.69 -11.58
N HIS A 85 -3.53 -7.18 -10.88
CA HIS A 85 -4.82 -7.85 -10.76
C HIS A 85 -5.54 -8.01 -12.10
N LYS A 86 -5.56 -6.96 -12.94
CA LYS A 86 -6.15 -6.97 -14.29
C LYS A 86 -5.48 -7.99 -15.22
N ALA A 87 -4.22 -8.34 -14.96
CA ALA A 87 -3.52 -9.43 -15.64
C ALA A 87 -3.92 -10.84 -15.14
N LYS A 88 -5.00 -10.95 -14.35
CA LYS A 88 -5.58 -12.17 -13.77
C LYS A 88 -4.78 -12.81 -12.65
N ASN A 89 -3.98 -12.02 -11.94
CA ASN A 89 -3.31 -12.46 -10.71
C ASN A 89 -4.18 -12.16 -9.49
N ASP A 90 -4.07 -13.00 -8.45
CA ASP A 90 -4.77 -12.78 -7.19
C ASP A 90 -4.06 -11.68 -6.39
N VAL A 91 -4.75 -10.56 -6.20
CA VAL A 91 -4.27 -9.39 -5.47
C VAL A 91 -5.38 -8.93 -4.54
N GLU A 92 -5.04 -8.70 -3.28
CA GLU A 92 -5.95 -8.21 -2.25
C GLU A 92 -5.28 -7.11 -1.46
N VAL A 93 -6.01 -6.02 -1.21
CA VAL A 93 -5.59 -4.93 -0.32
C VAL A 93 -6.40 -5.01 0.96
N ASN A 94 -5.70 -5.02 2.09
CA ASN A 94 -6.26 -4.92 3.42
C ASN A 94 -5.92 -3.52 3.95
N TRP A 95 -6.93 -2.69 4.15
CA TRP A 95 -6.82 -1.37 4.73
C TRP A 95 -7.24 -1.42 6.19
N TYR A 96 -6.29 -1.19 7.09
CA TYR A 96 -6.52 -1.22 8.51
C TYR A 96 -6.74 0.20 9.03
N TYR A 97 -7.71 0.37 9.91
CA TYR A 97 -8.06 1.65 10.55
C TYR A 97 -8.51 1.39 12.00
N GLU A 98 -8.31 2.37 12.88
CA GLU A 98 -8.77 2.31 14.28
C GLU A 98 -10.28 2.61 14.37
N GLU A 99 -10.99 1.99 15.33
CA GLU A 99 -12.46 2.12 15.48
C GLU A 99 -12.93 3.58 15.58
N ASP A 100 -12.14 4.46 16.18
CA ASP A 100 -12.43 5.89 16.38
C ASP A 100 -11.79 6.82 15.34
N ASP A 101 -11.13 6.29 14.30
CA ASP A 101 -10.53 7.06 13.20
C ASP A 101 -11.43 7.07 11.95
N GLU A 102 -12.48 7.90 11.99
CA GLU A 102 -13.43 8.10 10.88
C GLU A 102 -12.74 8.66 9.63
N ASP A 103 -11.72 9.52 9.78
CA ASP A 103 -10.97 10.11 8.66
C ASP A 103 -10.19 9.04 7.88
N MET A 104 -9.58 8.08 8.59
CA MET A 104 -8.85 6.95 7.97
C MET A 104 -9.79 5.94 7.32
N LEU A 105 -10.98 5.73 7.89
CA LEU A 105 -12.04 4.94 7.28
C LEU A 105 -12.50 5.56 5.94
N GLU A 106 -12.87 6.85 5.95
CA GLU A 106 -13.30 7.59 4.75
C GLU A 106 -12.21 7.56 3.67
N ALA A 107 -10.95 7.76 4.04
CA ALA A 107 -9.83 7.64 3.12
C ALA A 107 -9.72 6.26 2.44
N GLY A 108 -9.93 5.19 3.19
CA GLY A 108 -9.90 3.83 2.65
C GLY A 108 -11.06 3.58 1.68
N GLU A 109 -12.27 4.05 2.01
CA GLU A 109 -13.45 3.99 1.14
C GLU A 109 -13.25 4.79 -0.16
N ASP A 110 -12.63 5.97 -0.06
CA ASP A 110 -12.24 6.77 -1.22
C ASP A 110 -11.32 5.98 -2.15
N TYR A 111 -10.29 5.32 -1.61
CA TYR A 111 -9.41 4.48 -2.41
C TYR A 111 -10.14 3.28 -3.02
N GLU A 112 -10.95 2.56 -2.24
CA GLU A 112 -11.76 1.43 -2.71
C GLU A 112 -12.66 1.83 -3.89
N SER A 113 -13.28 3.01 -3.83
CA SER A 113 -14.17 3.51 -4.89
C SER A 113 -13.44 3.79 -6.22
N ILE A 114 -12.13 4.06 -6.15
CA ILE A 114 -11.30 4.43 -7.31
C ILE A 114 -10.65 3.21 -7.96
N ILE A 115 -10.22 2.22 -7.17
CA ILE A 115 -9.38 1.11 -7.64
C ILE A 115 -10.17 -0.18 -7.84
N ARG A 116 -9.86 -0.94 -8.90
CA ARG A 116 -10.49 -2.23 -9.17
C ARG A 116 -9.62 -3.39 -8.68
N VAL A 117 -9.42 -3.46 -7.37
CA VAL A 117 -8.76 -4.57 -6.67
C VAL A 117 -9.64 -4.95 -5.49
N PRO A 118 -9.77 -6.24 -5.13
CA PRO A 118 -10.36 -6.64 -3.85
C PRO A 118 -9.76 -5.81 -2.70
N PHE A 119 -10.62 -5.03 -2.07
CA PHE A 119 -10.27 -4.14 -0.98
C PHE A 119 -11.04 -4.57 0.26
N LYS A 120 -10.36 -4.68 1.40
CA LYS A 120 -10.97 -5.08 2.67
C LYS A 120 -10.65 -4.03 3.71
N MET A 121 -11.69 -3.41 4.24
CA MET A 121 -11.61 -2.55 5.41
C MET A 121 -11.53 -3.46 6.65
N ILE A 122 -10.50 -3.27 7.47
CA ILE A 122 -10.22 -4.06 8.67
C ILE A 122 -10.09 -3.10 9.86
N GLU A 123 -11.15 -3.03 10.65
CA GLU A 123 -11.13 -2.33 11.93
C GLU A 123 -10.17 -3.03 12.90
N ILE A 124 -9.34 -2.24 13.59
CA ILE A 124 -8.50 -2.72 14.69
C ILE A 124 -8.88 -2.02 15.99
N VAL A 125 -8.88 -2.80 17.07
CA VAL A 125 -9.04 -2.33 18.44
C VAL A 125 -7.66 -2.37 19.08
N GLU A 126 -7.17 -1.24 19.59
CA GLU A 126 -5.93 -1.21 20.41
C GLU A 126 -6.06 -2.05 21.69
#